data_AF-A0A3P6FVJ2-F1
#
_entry.id   AF-A0A3P6FVJ2-F1
#
_cell.length_a   1.000
_cell.length_b   1.000
_cell.length_c   1.000
_cell.angle_alpha   90.00
_cell.angle_beta   90.00
_cell.angle_gamma   90.00
#
_symmetry.space_group_name_H-M   'P 1'
#
loop_
_entity.id
_entity.type
_entity.pdbx_description
1 polymer ?
#
loop_
_entity_poly.entity_id
_entity_poly.type
_entity_poly.pdbx_seq_one_letter_code
_entity_poly.pdbx_strand_id
1 'polypeptide(L)' 'MEASAASVTVSVAIAAVLCWIWRTLNWVWFKPKMFESYMRRQGLVGTPYTLLVGDVKREYSMTTEARSKPHQTN' A
#
# COMPACT_ATOMS: atom_id res chain seq x y z
N MET A 1 -29.15 22.34 -24.52
CA MET A 1 -29.06 20.89 -24.27
C MET A 1 -27.61 20.43 -24.13
N GLU A 2 -26.68 20.91 -24.96
CA GLU A 2 -25.24 20.60 -24.89
C GLU A 2 -24.59 20.78 -23.50
N ALA A 3 -24.83 21.92 -22.84
CA ALA A 3 -24.26 22.23 -21.53
C ALA A 3 -24.78 21.30 -20.41
N SER A 4 -25.99 20.76 -20.57
CA SER A 4 -26.63 19.86 -19.61
C SER A 4 -26.09 18.44 -19.71
N ALA A 5 -25.72 17.99 -20.91
CA ALA A 5 -25.08 16.68 -21.10
C ALA A 5 -23.64 16.71 -20.57
N ALA A 6 -22.90 17.78 -20.85
CA ALA A 6 -21.52 17.95 -20.38
C ALA A 6 -21.43 17.99 -18.84
N SER A 7 -22.36 18.67 -18.15
CA SER A 7 -22.37 18.72 -16.68
C SER A 7 -22.68 17.36 -16.04
N VAL A 8 -23.53 16.55 -16.68
CA VAL A 8 -23.83 15.19 -16.24
C VAL A 8 -22.61 14.27 -16.43
N THR A 9 -21.88 14.39 -17.54
CA THR A 9 -20.66 13.59 -17.75
C THR A 9 -19.58 13.93 -16.72
N VAL A 10 -19.40 15.21 -16.42
CA VAL A 10 -18.41 15.67 -15.41
C VAL A 10 -18.79 15.17 -14.01
N SER A 11 -20.07 15.24 -13.62
CA SER A 11 -20.50 14.78 -12.29
C SER A 11 -20.34 13.27 -12.12
N VAL A 12 -20.63 12.48 -13.16
CA VAL A 12 -20.40 11.03 -13.16
C VAL A 12 -18.90 10.71 -13.07
N ALA A 13 -18.05 11.43 -13.80
CA ALA A 13 -16.61 11.25 -13.72
C ALA A 13 -16.07 11.53 -12.32
N ILE A 14 -16.51 12.62 -11.68
CA ILE A 14 -16.12 12.96 -10.30
C ILE A 14 -16.59 11.88 -9.32
N ALA A 15 -17.83 11.42 -9.44
CA ALA A 15 -18.37 10.36 -8.59
C ALA A 15 -17.56 9.06 -8.74
N ALA A 16 -17.18 8.69 -9.96
CA ALA A 16 -16.33 7.54 -10.21
C ALA A 16 -14.97 7.68 -9.52
N VAL A 17 -14.29 8.81 -9.68
CA VAL A 17 -12.98 9.08 -9.04
C VAL A 17 -13.09 9.00 -7.52
N LEU A 18 -14.11 9.61 -6.92
CA LEU A 18 -14.36 9.52 -5.48
C LEU A 18 -14.58 8.08 -5.01
N CYS A 19 -15.34 7.30 -5.79
CA CYS A 19 -15.57 5.88 -5.50
C CYS A 19 -14.28 5.07 -5.55
N TRP A 20 -13.42 5.33 -6.55
CA TRP A 20 -12.09 4.72 -6.65
C TRP A 20 -11.20 5.09 -5.47
N ILE A 21 -11.13 6.36 -5.10
CA ILE A 21 -10.35 6.83 -3.93
C ILE A 21 -10.84 6.11 -2.67
N TRP A 22 -12.16 6.10 -2.43
CA TRP A 22 -12.73 5.44 -1.25
C TRP A 22 -12.43 3.95 -1.21
N ARG A 23 -12.54 3.27 -2.36
CA ARG A 23 -12.23 1.85 -2.50
C ARG A 23 -10.75 1.57 -2.24
N THR A 24 -9.85 2.41 -2.78
CA THR A 24 -8.42 2.28 -2.52
C THR A 24 -8.08 2.53 -1.06
N LEU A 25 -8.70 3.51 -0.41
CA LEU A 25 -8.48 3.78 1.02
C LEU A 25 -8.92 2.60 1.88
N ASN A 26 -10.12 2.07 1.61
CA ASN A 26 -10.62 0.89 2.32
C ASN A 26 -9.72 -0.34 2.06
N TRP A 27 -9.22 -0.51 0.84
CA TRP A 27 -8.30 -1.59 0.50
C TRP A 27 -6.95 -1.43 1.20
N VAL A 28 -6.35 -0.23 1.21
CA VAL A 28 -5.11 0.09 1.92
C VAL A 28 -5.26 -0.14 3.42
N TRP A 29 -6.46 -0.01 3.99
CA TRP A 29 -6.72 -0.31 5.39
C TRP A 29 -6.98 -1.80 5.67
N PHE A 30 -7.69 -2.50 4.78
CA PHE A 30 -8.04 -3.92 4.95
C PHE A 30 -6.92 -4.90 4.55
N LYS A 31 -6.22 -4.63 3.45
CA LYS A 31 -5.09 -5.42 2.97
C LYS A 31 -4.04 -5.69 4.04
N PRO A 32 -3.53 -4.69 4.78
CA PRO A 32 -2.47 -4.94 5.75
C PRO A 32 -2.94 -5.84 6.89
N LYS A 33 -4.16 -5.61 7.38
CA LYS A 33 -4.77 -6.44 8.43
C LYS A 33 -4.97 -7.89 7.99
N MET A 34 -5.37 -8.09 6.74
CA MET A 34 -5.56 -9.42 6.17
C MET A 34 -4.21 -10.14 5.97
N PHE A 35 -3.19 -9.44 5.46
CA PHE A 35 -1.84 -9.99 5.30
C PHE A 35 -1.23 -10.37 6.66
N GLU A 36 -1.36 -9.51 7.67
CA GLU A 36 -0.90 -9.78 9.04
C GLU A 36 -1.61 -11.02 9.63
N SER A 37 -2.93 -11.13 9.43
CA SER A 37 -3.70 -12.27 9.91
C SER A 37 -3.30 -13.59 9.22
N TYR A 38 -3.01 -13.55 7.93
CA TYR A 38 -2.60 -14.72 7.16
C TYR A 38 -1.20 -15.20 7.57
N MET A 39 -0.24 -14.28 7.74
CA MET A 39 1.10 -14.61 8.24
C MET A 39 1.06 -15.19 9.67
N ARG A 40 0.25 -14.60 10.56
CA ARG A 40 0.05 -15.13 11.91
C ARG A 40 -0.52 -16.55 11.90
N ARG A 41 -1.46 -16.85 11.00
CA ARG A 41 -2.01 -18.21 10.84
C ARG A 41 -0.97 -19.21 10.32
N GLN A 42 0.01 -18.75 9.54
CA GLN A 42 1.14 -19.56 9.09
C GLN A 42 2.23 -19.77 10.15
N GLY A 43 2.04 -19.23 11.37
CA GLY A 43 3.04 -19.29 12.44
C GLY A 43 4.19 -18.30 12.27
N LEU A 44 4.12 -17.42 11.26
CA LEU A 44 5.07 -16.34 11.04
C LEU A 44 4.60 -15.13 11.86
N VAL A 45 5.20 -14.93 13.03
CA VAL A 45 5.07 -13.68 13.78
C VAL A 45 5.90 -12.61 13.06
N GLY A 46 5.32 -12.03 12.01
CA GLY A 46 5.86 -10.85 11.34
C GLY A 46 5.77 -9.61 12.24
N THR A 47 6.67 -8.66 12.03
CA THR A 47 6.60 -7.34 12.69
C THR A 47 5.27 -6.65 12.38
N PRO A 48 4.68 -5.91 13.33
CA PRO A 48 3.41 -5.23 13.11
C PRO A 48 3.51 -4.28 11.90
N TYR A 49 2.49 -4.31 11.03
CA TYR A 49 2.48 -3.53 9.79
C TYR A 49 2.61 -2.04 10.09
N THR A 50 3.72 -1.44 9.69
CA THR A 50 3.94 0.01 9.79
C THR A 50 3.72 0.61 8.42
N LEU A 51 2.54 1.23 8.23
CA LEU A 51 2.08 1.91 7.01
C LEU A 51 3.22 2.48 6.16
N LEU A 52 3.69 1.68 5.20
CA LEU A 52 4.61 1.96 4.08
C LEU A 52 5.98 2.60 4.40
N VAL A 53 6.21 3.21 5.57
CA VAL A 53 7.43 3.95 5.89
C VAL A 53 8.37 3.12 6.76
N GLY A 54 7.82 2.30 7.67
CA GLY A 54 8.63 1.52 8.61
C GLY A 54 9.41 0.41 7.93
N ASP A 55 8.72 -0.42 7.14
CA ASP A 55 9.32 -1.55 6.44
C ASP A 55 10.27 -1.09 5.32
N VAL A 56 9.88 -0.08 4.54
CA VAL A 56 10.71 0.44 3.45
C VAL A 56 12.01 1.05 3.99
N LYS A 57 11.98 1.76 5.12
CA LYS A 57 13.19 2.28 5.75
C LYS A 57 14.11 1.16 6.23
N ARG A 58 13.55 0.10 6.81
CA ARG A 58 14.30 -1.06 7.30
C ARG A 58 14.92 -1.87 6.15
N GLU A 59 14.18 -2.06 5.06
CA GLU A 59 14.68 -2.68 3.83
C GLU A 59 15.82 -1.85 3.21
N TYR A 60 15.64 -0.53 3.13
CA TYR A 60 16.68 0.36 2.64
C TYR A 60 17.95 0.34 3.51
N SER A 61 17.82 0.29 4.84
CA SER A 61 18.98 0.18 5.72
C SER A 61 19.70 -1.16 5.58
N MET A 62 18.95 -2.28 5.49
CA MET A 62 19.55 -3.61 5.32
C MET A 62 20.26 -3.75 3.97
N THR A 63 19.69 -3.21 2.90
CA THR A 63 20.31 -3.22 1.57
C THR A 63 21.55 -2.31 1.51
N THR A 64 21.53 -1.18 2.22
CA THR A 64 22.70 -0.29 2.37
C THR A 64 23.81 -0.94 3.20
N GLU A 65 23.47 -1.62 4.29
CA GLU A 65 24.44 -2.40 5.08
C GLU A 65 25.04 -3.54 4.28
N ALA A 66 24.22 -4.31 3.56
CA ALA A 66 24.68 -5.42 2.71
C ALA A 66 25.61 -4.94 1.57
N ARG A 67 25.37 -3.73 1.03
CA ARG A 67 26.26 -3.12 0.03
C ARG A 67 27.55 -2.57 0.61
N SER A 68 27.49 -2.00 1.82
CA SER A 68 28.67 -1.39 2.47
C SER A 68 29.58 -2.42 3.13
N LYS A 69 29.05 -3.60 3.47
CA LYS A 69 29.82 -4.76 3.94
C LYS A 69 29.59 -5.92 2.98
N PRO A 70 30.29 -5.97 1.83
CA PRO A 70 30.26 -7.15 1.00
C PRO A 70 30.74 -8.33 1.86
N HIS A 71 29.95 -9.41 1.89
CA HIS A 71 30.31 -10.65 2.59
C HIS A 71 31.79 -10.96 2.38
N GLN A 72 32.58 -10.83 3.44
CA GLN A 72 33.95 -11.27 3.44
C GLN A 72 33.89 -12.79 3.58
N THR A 73 33.84 -13.48 2.45
CA THR A 73 34.03 -14.93 2.40
C THR A 73 35.48 -15.20 2.76
N ASN A 74 35.74 -15.53 4.03
CA ASN A 74 36.95 -16.21 4.44
C ASN A 74 36.75 -17.71 4.26
#